data_AF-A0A954TQ17-F1
#
_entry.id   AF-A0A954TQ17-F1
#
_cell.length_a   1.000
_cell.length_b   1.000
_cell.length_c   1.000
_cell.angle_alpha   90.00
_cell.angle_beta   90.00
_cell.angle_gamma   90.00
#
_symmetry.space_group_name_H-M   'P 1'
#
loop_
_entity.id
_entity.type
_entity.pdbx_description
1 polymer ?
#
loop_
_entity_poly.entity_id
_entity_poly.type
_entity_poly.pdbx_seq_one_letter_code
_entity_poly.pdbx_strand_id
1 'polypeptide(L)'
;MHDLSQQKILICGVVFLVFAGLMCPVHSMAQEQETDQRETPRRQDKHLSVPQTAEQEKASGISGRKPMQLQESNEIMRTLNVGFAFDPGVGNYDGVVGSAGDVWNFVSVGTTAKDFMRNSDMSASTARIRISRHDGAWGIKGHEGVFHGYIYDNCQCKDLEVAFLDLQPGSYKAYVFAHGDAPNQNANIEIVVGGKSLGSKATANDGTYGYRSHKMIDGVQYVSFDFGVGVGDEVRFISHRDGSGYSMFNAIQLVPTGDDRSNRRTAASSLGGQPTSFAGPE
;
A
#
# COMPACT_ATOMS: atom_id res chain seq x y z
N MET A 1 -2.00 -30.75 56.58
CA MET A 1 -3.04 -30.92 57.63
C MET A 1 -4.08 -29.86 57.36
N HIS A 2 -5.33 -30.29 57.17
CA HIS A 2 -6.48 -29.44 56.87
C HIS A 2 -6.75 -28.48 58.02
N ASP A 3 -6.99 -27.21 57.71
CA ASP A 3 -7.74 -26.33 58.61
C ASP A 3 -8.84 -25.61 57.83
N LEU A 4 -10.03 -25.70 58.38
CA LEU A 4 -11.33 -25.33 57.86
C LEU A 4 -11.93 -24.39 58.90
N SER A 5 -12.58 -23.33 58.41
CA SER A 5 -13.60 -22.55 59.13
C SER A 5 -13.09 -21.44 60.06
N GLN A 6 -13.38 -20.19 59.69
CA GLN A 6 -14.56 -19.51 60.22
C GLN A 6 -14.83 -18.22 59.43
N GLN A 7 -16.05 -18.16 58.94
CA GLN A 7 -16.65 -17.17 58.07
C GLN A 7 -17.28 -16.07 58.93
N LYS A 8 -16.91 -14.80 58.73
CA LYS A 8 -17.72 -13.65 59.18
C LYS A 8 -17.97 -12.73 58.00
N ILE A 9 -19.20 -12.79 57.51
CA ILE A 9 -19.79 -11.93 56.50
C ILE A 9 -20.12 -10.60 57.18
N LEU A 10 -19.52 -9.50 56.71
CA LEU A 10 -19.92 -8.14 57.08
C LEU A 10 -20.65 -7.52 55.89
N ILE A 11 -21.92 -7.21 56.12
CA ILE A 11 -22.82 -6.51 55.19
C ILE A 11 -22.66 -5.00 55.43
N CYS A 12 -22.16 -4.28 54.42
CA CYS A 12 -22.43 -2.88 54.13
C CYS A 12 -22.54 -2.81 52.60
N GLY A 13 -23.62 -2.36 51.96
CA GLY A 13 -24.53 -1.28 52.32
C GLY A 13 -24.17 -0.05 51.49
N VAL A 14 -25.11 0.40 50.65
CA VAL A 14 -25.16 1.70 49.92
C VAL A 14 -24.19 1.77 48.70
N VAL A 15 -24.51 2.26 47.49
CA VAL A 15 -25.47 3.26 46.97
C VAL A 15 -25.85 2.90 45.52
N PHE A 16 -27.14 2.96 45.18
CA PHE A 16 -27.63 3.01 43.81
C PHE A 16 -27.40 4.41 43.23
N LEU A 17 -26.62 4.54 42.16
CA LEU A 17 -26.61 5.72 41.30
C LEU A 17 -27.27 5.35 39.97
N VAL A 18 -28.56 5.70 39.88
CA VAL A 18 -29.33 5.70 38.64
C VAL A 18 -28.95 6.98 37.89
N PHE A 19 -28.17 6.86 36.81
CA PHE A 19 -28.06 7.91 35.81
C PHE A 19 -29.11 7.67 34.73
N ALA A 20 -30.19 8.43 34.83
CA ALA A 20 -31.15 8.62 33.76
C ALA A 20 -30.67 9.72 32.80
N GLY A 21 -30.79 9.45 31.50
CA GLY A 21 -31.10 10.47 30.51
C GLY A 21 -29.95 11.35 30.00
N LEU A 22 -29.46 11.02 28.81
CA LEU A 22 -29.26 12.02 27.73
C LEU A 22 -29.29 11.27 26.39
N MET A 23 -30.49 11.23 25.82
CA MET A 23 -30.72 10.91 24.42
C MET A 23 -30.03 11.98 23.57
N CYS A 24 -28.99 11.60 22.84
CA CYS A 24 -28.48 12.44 21.75
C CYS A 24 -29.48 12.39 20.58
N PRO A 25 -29.93 13.53 20.05
CA PRO A 25 -30.69 13.55 18.81
C PRO A 25 -29.77 13.21 17.64
N VAL A 26 -30.07 12.11 16.96
CA VAL A 26 -29.52 11.78 15.64
C VAL A 26 -30.10 12.81 14.66
N HIS A 27 -29.35 13.87 14.37
CA HIS A 27 -29.64 14.75 13.23
C HIS A 27 -29.23 14.02 11.95
N SER A 28 -30.21 13.35 11.35
CA SER A 28 -30.17 12.93 9.96
C SER A 28 -30.24 14.16 9.07
N MET A 29 -29.09 14.61 8.57
CA MET A 29 -29.01 15.61 7.49
C MET A 29 -28.84 14.85 6.18
N ALA A 30 -29.96 14.35 5.65
CA ALA A 30 -30.06 14.02 4.23
C ALA A 30 -30.15 15.33 3.46
N GLN A 31 -29.06 15.72 2.81
CA GLN A 31 -29.08 16.79 1.81
C GLN A 31 -29.35 16.13 0.45
N GLU A 32 -30.62 16.16 0.02
CA GLU A 32 -30.98 16.08 -1.40
C GLU A 32 -30.40 17.33 -2.09
N GLN A 33 -29.41 17.14 -2.95
CA GLN A 33 -29.05 18.13 -3.95
C GLN A 33 -29.84 17.83 -5.22
N GLU A 34 -30.96 18.54 -5.35
CA GLU A 34 -31.70 18.76 -6.57
C GLU A 34 -30.85 19.67 -7.48
N THR A 35 -30.14 19.08 -8.45
CA THR A 35 -29.50 19.85 -9.53
C THR A 35 -30.43 19.93 -10.73
N ASP A 36 -31.10 21.07 -10.82
CA ASP A 36 -31.74 21.66 -11.99
C ASP A 36 -30.73 21.75 -13.16
N GLN A 37 -30.88 20.89 -14.17
CA GLN A 37 -30.18 21.03 -15.44
C GLN A 37 -31.15 21.55 -16.50
N ARG A 38 -31.15 22.88 -16.66
CA ARG A 38 -31.65 23.54 -17.86
C ARG A 38 -30.74 23.23 -19.05
N GLU A 39 -31.35 22.68 -20.08
CA GLU A 39 -30.83 22.60 -21.44
C GLU A 39 -30.51 23.98 -22.01
N THR A 40 -29.43 24.08 -22.79
CA THR A 40 -29.37 25.02 -23.92
C THR A 40 -28.49 24.43 -25.04
N PRO A 41 -28.87 24.56 -26.33
CA PRO A 41 -28.27 23.78 -27.40
C PRO A 41 -27.28 24.55 -28.29
N ARG A 42 -26.58 23.77 -29.12
CA ARG A 42 -25.87 24.09 -30.38
C ARG A 42 -24.52 24.83 -30.29
N ARG A 43 -23.48 24.13 -30.76
CA ARG A 43 -22.77 24.51 -32.00
C ARG A 43 -22.10 23.31 -32.65
N GLN A 44 -22.52 23.03 -33.89
CA GLN A 44 -21.77 22.25 -34.86
C GLN A 44 -20.56 23.09 -35.29
N ASP A 45 -19.36 22.54 -35.23
CA ASP A 45 -18.25 23.06 -36.01
C ASP A 45 -17.63 21.96 -36.88
N LYS A 46 -17.31 22.41 -38.08
CA LYS A 46 -17.05 21.64 -39.28
C LYS A 46 -15.66 21.03 -39.26
N HIS A 47 -15.64 19.77 -39.64
CA HIS A 47 -14.62 19.10 -40.44
C HIS A 47 -13.76 20.09 -41.26
N LEU A 48 -12.46 20.20 -40.95
CA LEU A 48 -11.46 20.77 -41.86
C LEU A 48 -10.21 19.89 -41.89
N SER A 49 -9.74 19.72 -43.11
CA SER A 49 -8.86 18.69 -43.64
C SER A 49 -7.37 18.92 -43.34
N VAL A 50 -6.68 17.82 -43.09
CA VAL A 50 -5.22 17.69 -43.03
C VAL A 50 -4.62 17.72 -44.45
N PRO A 51 -3.52 18.44 -44.70
CA PRO A 51 -2.60 18.12 -45.77
C PRO A 51 -1.41 17.32 -45.25
N GLN A 52 -1.24 16.12 -45.80
CA GLN A 52 0.02 15.36 -45.76
C GLN A 52 1.09 16.12 -46.54
N THR A 53 2.27 16.30 -45.96
CA THR A 53 3.48 16.59 -46.74
C THR A 53 4.53 15.56 -46.37
N ALA A 54 4.94 14.80 -47.38
CA ALA A 54 6.03 13.85 -47.33
C ALA A 54 7.34 14.60 -47.58
N GLU A 55 8.36 14.35 -46.77
CA GLU A 55 9.75 14.61 -47.14
C GLU A 55 10.60 13.40 -46.75
N GLN A 56 11.08 12.73 -47.79
CA GLN A 56 12.19 11.80 -47.76
C GLN A 56 13.48 12.60 -47.66
N GLU A 57 14.34 12.27 -46.70
CA GLU A 57 15.78 12.48 -46.89
C GLU A 57 16.56 11.22 -46.54
N LYS A 58 17.62 11.02 -47.31
CA LYS A 58 18.29 9.78 -47.64
C LYS A 58 19.74 9.86 -47.17
N ALA A 59 20.24 8.72 -46.71
CA ALA A 59 21.65 8.32 -46.60
C ALA A 59 22.50 8.90 -45.45
N SER A 60 23.08 8.01 -44.65
CA SER A 60 24.45 7.53 -44.88
C SER A 60 24.85 6.54 -43.78
N GLY A 61 25.50 5.44 -44.16
CA GLY A 61 25.86 4.34 -43.27
C GLY A 61 27.12 4.61 -42.45
N ILE A 62 27.11 4.09 -41.21
CA ILE A 62 28.34 3.70 -40.50
C ILE A 62 28.12 2.31 -39.89
N SER A 63 29.08 1.46 -40.23
CA SER A 63 29.30 0.10 -39.80
C SER A 63 29.39 -0.05 -38.27
N GLY A 64 28.87 -1.19 -37.78
CA GLY A 64 29.54 -1.93 -36.73
C GLY A 64 29.22 -1.56 -35.29
N ARG A 65 28.14 -2.14 -34.76
CA ARG A 65 28.16 -3.00 -33.57
C ARG A 65 26.74 -3.51 -33.36
N LYS A 66 26.58 -4.84 -33.39
CA LYS A 66 25.36 -5.52 -32.98
C LYS A 66 25.04 -5.00 -31.56
N PRO A 67 23.91 -4.33 -31.31
CA PRO A 67 23.54 -4.02 -29.95
C PRO A 67 23.39 -5.37 -29.27
N MET A 68 24.26 -5.63 -28.29
CA MET A 68 24.01 -6.64 -27.30
C MET A 68 22.73 -6.16 -26.62
N GLN A 69 21.59 -6.66 -27.10
CA GLN A 69 20.35 -6.60 -26.36
C GLN A 69 20.71 -7.22 -25.01
N LEU A 70 20.96 -6.36 -24.02
CA LEU A 70 20.68 -6.73 -22.66
C LEU A 70 19.22 -7.15 -22.73
N GLN A 71 19.06 -8.47 -22.75
CA GLN A 71 17.81 -9.13 -22.48
C GLN A 71 17.51 -8.65 -21.07
N GLU A 72 16.78 -7.52 -20.96
CA GLU A 72 15.95 -7.23 -19.81
C GLU A 72 15.14 -8.50 -19.65
N SER A 73 15.61 -9.36 -18.75
CA SER A 73 14.83 -10.46 -18.27
C SER A 73 13.59 -9.78 -17.75
N ASN A 74 12.53 -9.87 -18.53
CA ASN A 74 11.19 -9.44 -18.20
C ASN A 74 10.70 -10.41 -17.12
N GLU A 75 11.42 -10.44 -15.99
CA GLU A 75 11.06 -11.15 -14.80
C GLU A 75 9.76 -10.47 -14.40
N ILE A 76 8.67 -11.21 -14.55
CA ILE A 76 7.36 -10.74 -14.14
C ILE A 76 7.50 -10.50 -12.63
N MET A 77 7.68 -9.23 -12.26
CA MET A 77 7.82 -8.82 -10.87
C MET A 77 6.52 -9.19 -10.18
N ARG A 78 6.56 -10.26 -9.38
CA ARG A 78 5.42 -10.73 -8.59
C ARG A 78 5.24 -9.81 -7.39
N THR A 79 4.53 -8.71 -7.59
CA THR A 79 4.24 -7.76 -6.52
C THR A 79 2.97 -8.18 -5.79
N LEU A 80 2.89 -7.82 -4.51
CA LEU A 80 1.64 -7.87 -3.77
C LEU A 80 1.08 -6.46 -3.70
N ASN A 81 0.05 -6.19 -4.49
CA ASN A 81 -0.59 -4.87 -4.55
C ASN A 81 -1.87 -4.87 -3.71
N VAL A 82 -2.04 -3.85 -2.87
CA VAL A 82 -3.23 -3.63 -2.05
C VAL A 82 -3.75 -2.23 -2.32
N GLY A 83 -5.02 -2.14 -2.69
CA GLY A 83 -5.73 -0.87 -2.86
C GLY A 83 -6.80 -0.72 -1.78
N PHE A 84 -7.05 0.50 -1.34
CA PHE A 84 -8.01 0.79 -0.29
C PHE A 84 -9.18 1.63 -0.79
N ALA A 85 -10.31 1.53 -0.10
CA ALA A 85 -11.60 2.15 -0.39
C ALA A 85 -12.30 1.64 -1.64
N PHE A 86 -11.85 2.05 -2.83
CA PHE A 86 -12.58 1.88 -4.08
C PHE A 86 -11.67 1.25 -5.14
N ASP A 87 -12.22 0.29 -5.89
CA ASP A 87 -11.57 -0.28 -7.06
C ASP A 87 -11.74 0.71 -8.24
N PRO A 88 -10.66 1.29 -8.79
CA PRO A 88 -10.72 2.20 -9.93
C PRO A 88 -11.14 1.50 -11.23
N GLY A 89 -11.27 0.17 -11.22
CA GLY A 89 -11.62 -0.64 -12.37
C GLY A 89 -10.41 -1.17 -13.13
N VAL A 90 -10.65 -2.24 -13.89
CA VAL A 90 -9.63 -2.92 -14.68
C VAL A 90 -8.95 -1.97 -15.65
N GLY A 91 -7.61 -1.98 -15.66
CA GLY A 91 -6.80 -1.16 -16.56
C GLY A 91 -6.46 0.23 -16.02
N ASN A 92 -7.09 0.66 -14.93
CA ASN A 92 -6.87 1.98 -14.32
C ASN A 92 -5.89 1.93 -13.15
N TYR A 93 -5.26 0.79 -12.88
CA TYR A 93 -4.30 0.65 -11.79
C TYR A 93 -2.95 1.31 -12.13
N ASP A 94 -2.50 2.26 -11.32
CA ASP A 94 -1.27 3.03 -11.54
C ASP A 94 -0.36 3.06 -10.28
N GLY A 95 0.47 2.02 -10.13
CA GLY A 95 1.48 1.97 -9.06
C GLY A 95 2.80 2.66 -9.42
N VAL A 96 3.76 2.63 -8.49
CA VAL A 96 5.18 2.94 -8.80
C VAL A 96 5.75 1.88 -9.74
N VAL A 97 5.33 0.64 -9.56
CA VAL A 97 5.70 -0.52 -10.38
C VAL A 97 4.46 -1.26 -10.84
N GLY A 98 4.63 -2.12 -11.85
CA GLY A 98 3.58 -2.99 -12.36
C GLY A 98 3.08 -2.60 -13.74
N SER A 99 1.97 -3.22 -14.12
CA SER A 99 1.30 -3.00 -15.40
C SER A 99 -0.22 -2.87 -15.24
N ALA A 100 -0.90 -2.36 -16.27
CA ALA A 100 -2.35 -2.22 -16.28
C ALA A 100 -3.11 -3.57 -16.12
N GLY A 101 -2.45 -4.70 -16.38
CA GLY A 101 -3.01 -6.04 -16.22
C GLY A 101 -2.78 -6.66 -14.83
N ASP A 102 -2.06 -5.98 -13.95
CA ASP A 102 -1.75 -6.50 -12.62
C ASP A 102 -3.01 -6.62 -11.76
N VAL A 103 -3.08 -7.68 -10.96
CA VAL A 103 -4.12 -7.82 -9.94
C VAL A 103 -3.82 -6.94 -8.73
N TRP A 104 -4.89 -6.33 -8.21
CA TRP A 104 -4.89 -5.56 -6.97
C TRP A 104 -5.85 -6.17 -5.96
N ASN A 105 -5.41 -6.29 -4.71
CA ASN A 105 -6.23 -6.78 -3.62
C ASN A 105 -6.95 -5.60 -2.97
N PHE A 106 -8.23 -5.41 -3.29
CA PHE A 106 -9.00 -4.30 -2.73
C PHE A 106 -9.56 -4.57 -1.34
N VAL A 107 -9.53 -3.53 -0.52
CA VAL A 107 -10.08 -3.47 0.83
C VAL A 107 -11.07 -2.30 0.89
N SER A 108 -12.33 -2.60 1.15
CA SER A 108 -13.38 -1.60 1.32
C SER A 108 -13.58 -1.22 2.79
N VAL A 109 -14.34 -0.15 3.03
CA VAL A 109 -14.71 0.31 4.37
C VAL A 109 -15.25 -0.83 5.24
N GLY A 110 -14.82 -0.87 6.50
CA GLY A 110 -15.23 -1.90 7.48
C GLY A 110 -14.50 -3.24 7.35
N THR A 111 -13.72 -3.44 6.30
CA THR A 111 -12.89 -4.65 6.16
C THR A 111 -11.70 -4.55 7.12
N THR A 112 -11.65 -5.46 8.10
CA THR A 112 -10.54 -5.53 9.09
C THR A 112 -9.64 -6.75 8.87
N ALA A 113 -9.99 -7.63 7.93
CA ALA A 113 -9.21 -8.80 7.59
C ALA A 113 -9.45 -9.21 6.13
N LYS A 114 -8.40 -9.67 5.44
CA LYS A 114 -8.47 -10.32 4.13
C LYS A 114 -7.42 -11.42 4.05
N ASP A 115 -7.87 -12.65 3.83
CA ASP A 115 -7.02 -13.85 3.93
C ASP A 115 -6.66 -14.48 2.58
N PHE A 116 -7.39 -14.15 1.52
CA PHE A 116 -7.19 -14.72 0.17
C PHE A 116 -6.56 -13.69 -0.75
N MET A 117 -5.26 -13.45 -0.57
CA MET A 117 -4.50 -12.47 -1.35
C MET A 117 -3.91 -13.10 -2.61
N ARG A 118 -3.75 -12.29 -3.65
CA ARG A 118 -3.11 -12.68 -4.93
C ARG A 118 -1.94 -11.77 -5.25
N ASN A 119 -0.92 -12.32 -5.88
CA ASN A 119 0.14 -11.52 -6.49
C ASN A 119 -0.37 -10.88 -7.78
N SER A 120 0.39 -9.91 -8.30
CA SER A 120 0.07 -9.16 -9.53
C SER A 120 -0.18 -10.06 -10.74
N ASP A 121 0.49 -11.20 -10.83
CA ASP A 121 0.34 -12.22 -11.89
C ASP A 121 -0.83 -13.20 -11.68
N MET A 122 -1.78 -12.86 -10.80
CA MET A 122 -2.92 -13.68 -10.37
C MET A 122 -2.57 -14.93 -9.54
N SER A 123 -1.29 -15.26 -9.34
CA SER A 123 -0.90 -16.40 -8.52
C SER A 123 -1.32 -16.20 -7.06
N ALA A 124 -1.58 -17.30 -6.36
CA ALA A 124 -1.95 -17.25 -4.95
C ALA A 124 -0.79 -16.73 -4.09
N SER A 125 -1.09 -15.90 -3.10
CA SER A 125 -0.16 -15.49 -2.05
C SER A 125 -0.54 -16.14 -0.72
N THR A 126 0.45 -16.43 0.11
CA THR A 126 0.22 -16.84 1.51
C THR A 126 -0.08 -15.65 2.41
N ALA A 127 0.22 -14.43 1.94
CA ALA A 127 0.05 -13.23 2.71
C ALA A 127 -1.42 -13.02 3.08
N ARG A 128 -1.65 -12.56 4.31
CA ARG A 128 -2.96 -12.11 4.80
C ARG A 128 -2.78 -10.70 5.33
N ILE A 129 -3.86 -9.92 5.31
CA ILE A 129 -3.83 -8.58 5.92
C ILE A 129 -4.82 -8.47 7.07
N ARG A 130 -4.41 -7.74 8.10
CA ARG A 130 -5.26 -7.26 9.18
C ARG A 130 -5.17 -5.75 9.20
N ILE A 131 -6.30 -5.11 9.47
CA ILE A 131 -6.42 -3.66 9.42
C ILE A 131 -7.12 -3.25 10.69
N SER A 132 -6.58 -2.24 11.37
CA SER A 132 -7.26 -1.67 12.52
C SER A 132 -8.67 -1.21 12.12
N ARG A 133 -9.63 -1.30 13.05
CA ARG A 133 -10.95 -0.70 12.82
C ARG A 133 -10.75 0.77 12.43
N HIS A 134 -11.43 1.19 11.37
CA HIS A 134 -11.36 2.52 10.79
C HIS A 134 -12.77 3.08 10.59
N ASP A 135 -12.88 4.40 10.50
CA ASP A 135 -14.17 5.10 10.54
C ASP A 135 -14.87 5.15 9.19
N GLY A 136 -14.09 5.18 8.10
CA GLY A 136 -14.68 5.39 6.79
C GLY A 136 -13.72 5.19 5.63
N ALA A 137 -14.28 5.46 4.45
CA ALA A 137 -13.58 5.55 3.19
C ALA A 137 -14.07 6.81 2.45
N TRP A 138 -13.19 7.41 1.66
CA TRP A 138 -13.52 8.59 0.87
C TRP A 138 -12.86 8.54 -0.51
N GLY A 139 -13.54 9.07 -1.52
CA GLY A 139 -13.07 9.10 -2.90
C GLY A 139 -12.36 10.43 -3.18
N ILE A 140 -11.26 10.41 -3.93
CA ILE A 140 -10.54 11.63 -4.30
C ILE A 140 -11.09 12.12 -5.63
N LYS A 141 -11.62 13.35 -5.64
CA LYS A 141 -12.33 13.86 -6.81
C LYS A 141 -11.38 14.00 -8.01
N GLY A 142 -11.74 13.38 -9.13
CA GLY A 142 -11.03 13.50 -10.39
C GLY A 142 -9.72 12.72 -10.45
N HIS A 143 -9.51 11.74 -9.56
CA HIS A 143 -8.37 10.83 -9.63
C HIS A 143 -8.82 9.39 -9.86
N GLU A 144 -8.07 8.69 -10.69
CA GLU A 144 -8.21 7.25 -10.95
C GLU A 144 -7.02 6.49 -10.32
N GLY A 145 -7.05 5.17 -10.34
CA GLY A 145 -5.93 4.36 -9.88
C GLY A 145 -5.65 4.37 -8.37
N VAL A 146 -4.39 4.42 -7.94
CA VAL A 146 -3.97 4.25 -6.54
C VAL A 146 -4.48 5.35 -5.63
N PHE A 147 -4.82 6.53 -6.17
CA PHE A 147 -5.44 7.62 -5.41
C PHE A 147 -6.94 7.70 -5.63
N HIS A 148 -7.60 6.71 -6.23
CA HIS A 148 -9.04 6.75 -6.45
C HIS A 148 -9.84 6.91 -5.15
N GLY A 149 -9.34 6.35 -4.05
CA GLY A 149 -9.85 6.60 -2.72
C GLY A 149 -8.85 6.27 -1.61
N TYR A 150 -9.30 6.41 -0.38
CA TYR A 150 -8.55 6.04 0.82
C TYR A 150 -9.49 5.59 1.93
N ILE A 151 -9.01 4.67 2.78
CA ILE A 151 -9.61 4.44 4.09
C ILE A 151 -8.99 5.40 5.09
N TYR A 152 -9.76 5.79 6.11
CA TYR A 152 -9.29 6.70 7.13
C TYR A 152 -9.84 6.41 8.53
N ASP A 153 -9.11 6.89 9.53
CA ASP A 153 -9.57 6.94 10.91
C ASP A 153 -9.47 8.38 11.46
N ASN A 154 -10.53 8.83 12.11
CA ASN A 154 -10.68 10.17 12.65
C ASN A 154 -10.40 10.23 14.16
N CYS A 155 -10.28 9.11 14.87
CA CYS A 155 -9.96 9.17 16.29
C CYS A 155 -8.51 9.59 16.50
N GLN A 156 -8.28 10.78 17.05
CA GLN A 156 -6.95 11.24 17.47
C GLN A 156 -6.30 10.35 18.55
N CYS A 157 -7.06 9.41 19.12
CA CYS A 157 -6.61 8.46 20.11
C CYS A 157 -5.82 7.27 19.55
N LYS A 158 -5.80 7.07 18.23
CA LYS A 158 -5.11 5.95 17.57
C LYS A 158 -4.73 6.30 16.14
N ASP A 159 -3.79 5.53 15.60
CA ASP A 159 -3.41 5.58 14.20
C ASP A 159 -4.03 4.42 13.43
N LEU A 160 -4.11 4.58 12.11
CA LEU A 160 -4.56 3.53 11.21
C LEU A 160 -3.40 2.59 10.91
N GLU A 161 -3.61 1.29 11.11
CA GLU A 161 -2.59 0.27 10.93
C GLU A 161 -3.03 -0.80 9.92
N VAL A 162 -2.09 -1.20 9.06
CA VAL A 162 -2.21 -2.36 8.16
C VAL A 162 -1.07 -3.33 8.48
N ALA A 163 -1.42 -4.52 8.94
CA ALA A 163 -0.51 -5.61 9.25
C ALA A 163 -0.58 -6.69 8.17
N PHE A 164 0.56 -7.04 7.59
CA PHE A 164 0.76 -8.19 6.73
C PHE A 164 1.26 -9.37 7.56
N LEU A 165 0.53 -10.47 7.49
CA LEU A 165 0.83 -11.74 8.12
C LEU A 165 1.22 -12.76 7.05
N ASP A 166 2.04 -13.73 7.41
CA ASP A 166 2.42 -14.87 6.56
C ASP A 166 2.97 -14.46 5.18
N LEU A 167 3.63 -13.28 5.13
CA LEU A 167 4.40 -12.89 3.97
C LEU A 167 5.59 -13.86 3.84
N GLN A 168 5.92 -14.25 2.60
CA GLN A 168 7.03 -15.16 2.39
C GLN A 168 8.33 -14.53 2.92
N PRO A 169 9.21 -15.29 3.57
CA PRO A 169 10.50 -14.77 4.00
C PRO A 169 11.32 -14.29 2.80
N GLY A 170 11.96 -13.14 2.92
CA GLY A 170 12.72 -12.53 1.83
C GLY A 170 12.99 -11.04 2.02
N SER A 171 13.58 -10.41 1.02
CA SER A 171 13.77 -8.96 0.98
C SER A 171 12.71 -8.30 0.11
N TYR A 172 12.22 -7.16 0.57
CA TYR A 172 11.14 -6.42 -0.05
C TYR A 172 11.44 -4.93 -0.13
N LYS A 173 10.87 -4.31 -1.16
CA LYS A 173 10.66 -2.88 -1.25
C LYS A 173 9.16 -2.60 -1.17
N ALA A 174 8.74 -1.75 -0.24
CA ALA A 174 7.38 -1.25 -0.16
C ALA A 174 7.28 0.14 -0.79
N TYR A 175 6.16 0.41 -1.46
CA TYR A 175 5.70 1.74 -1.83
C TYR A 175 4.35 1.98 -1.16
N VAL A 176 4.25 3.00 -0.31
CA VAL A 176 3.06 3.28 0.50
C VAL A 176 2.49 4.64 0.10
N PHE A 177 1.21 4.65 -0.27
CA PHE A 177 0.47 5.83 -0.72
C PHE A 177 -0.53 6.24 0.37
N ALA A 178 -0.44 7.50 0.80
CA ALA A 178 -1.27 8.02 1.88
C ALA A 178 -1.52 9.53 1.72
N HIS A 179 -2.59 9.83 1.00
CA HIS A 179 -3.15 11.15 0.74
C HIS A 179 -4.67 11.13 0.81
N GLY A 180 -5.22 12.23 1.29
CA GLY A 180 -6.65 12.47 1.31
C GLY A 180 -7.09 13.39 0.18
N ASP A 181 -8.37 13.72 0.14
CA ASP A 181 -8.87 14.64 -0.89
C ASP A 181 -8.36 16.07 -0.68
N ALA A 182 -8.15 16.55 0.56
CA ALA A 182 -7.68 17.91 0.80
C ALA A 182 -6.15 18.05 0.64
N PRO A 183 -5.64 19.25 0.29
CA PRO A 183 -4.22 19.44 -0.05
C PRO A 183 -3.26 19.36 1.16
N ASN A 184 -3.80 19.38 2.38
CA ASN A 184 -3.06 19.18 3.63
C ASN A 184 -3.32 17.78 4.24
N GLN A 185 -3.94 16.87 3.48
CA GLN A 185 -4.18 15.50 3.91
C GLN A 185 -3.07 14.58 3.38
N ASN A 186 -2.06 14.38 4.21
CA ASN A 186 -0.92 13.49 4.01
C ASN A 186 -0.74 12.62 5.26
N ALA A 187 0.26 11.75 5.26
CA ALA A 187 0.61 10.93 6.42
C ALA A 187 2.12 10.74 6.58
N ASN A 188 2.54 10.53 7.82
CA ASN A 188 3.85 10.00 8.17
C ASN A 188 3.71 8.49 8.41
N ILE A 189 4.29 7.69 7.53
CA ILE A 189 4.19 6.24 7.56
C ILE A 189 5.35 5.66 8.34
N GLU A 190 5.06 4.90 9.40
CA GLU A 190 6.03 4.05 10.08
C GLU A 190 5.93 2.62 9.55
N ILE A 191 7.08 1.94 9.45
CA ILE A 191 7.14 0.50 9.20
C ILE A 191 7.72 -0.23 10.42
N VAL A 192 7.05 -1.32 10.82
CA VAL A 192 7.49 -2.22 11.88
C VAL A 192 7.59 -3.64 11.34
N VAL A 193 8.74 -4.31 11.51
CA VAL A 193 8.94 -5.70 11.09
C VAL A 193 9.38 -6.55 12.26
N GLY A 194 8.70 -7.67 12.51
CA GLY A 194 9.03 -8.57 13.62
C GLY A 194 8.99 -7.85 14.98
N GLY A 195 8.13 -6.85 15.13
CA GLY A 195 8.02 -6.03 16.34
C GLY A 195 9.04 -4.90 16.46
N LYS A 196 9.95 -4.70 15.49
CA LYS A 196 10.94 -3.63 15.48
C LYS A 196 10.62 -2.55 14.45
N SER A 197 10.51 -1.29 14.89
CA SER A 197 10.40 -0.13 13.99
C SER A 197 11.68 0.03 13.16
N LEU A 198 11.53 0.24 11.85
CA LEU A 198 12.63 0.59 10.95
C LEU A 198 12.66 2.09 10.61
N GLY A 199 11.77 2.87 11.24
CA GLY A 199 11.66 4.31 11.04
C GLY A 199 10.38 4.71 10.30
N SER A 200 10.26 6.02 10.07
CA SER A 200 9.09 6.61 9.43
C SER A 200 9.48 7.58 8.31
N LYS A 201 8.59 7.78 7.34
CA LYS A 201 8.73 8.71 6.22
C LYS A 201 7.38 9.34 5.90
N ALA A 202 7.35 10.61 5.50
CA ALA A 202 6.12 11.33 5.19
C ALA A 202 5.90 11.52 3.68
N THR A 203 4.64 11.46 3.28
CA THR A 203 4.18 12.00 1.98
C THR A 203 4.07 13.52 2.05
N ALA A 204 4.07 14.20 0.90
CA ALA A 204 4.19 15.65 0.86
C ALA A 204 3.01 16.37 1.56
N ASN A 205 3.34 17.41 2.33
CA ASN A 205 2.38 18.34 2.92
C ASN A 205 2.71 19.78 2.51
N ASP A 206 2.71 20.06 1.20
CA ASP A 206 3.04 21.37 0.66
C ASP A 206 1.81 22.29 0.53
N GLY A 207 0.63 21.85 1.01
CA GLY A 207 -0.61 22.59 0.91
C GLY A 207 -1.17 22.68 -0.51
N THR A 208 -0.70 21.82 -1.43
CA THR A 208 -1.18 21.75 -2.81
C THR A 208 -1.78 20.39 -3.17
N TYR A 209 -2.43 20.32 -4.33
CA TYR A 209 -2.85 19.05 -4.93
C TYR A 209 -1.75 18.40 -5.78
N GLY A 210 -0.48 18.79 -5.61
CA GLY A 210 0.64 18.36 -6.44
C GLY A 210 0.85 16.84 -6.47
N TYR A 211 0.46 16.14 -5.40
CA TYR A 211 0.47 14.68 -5.35
C TYR A 211 -0.41 14.03 -6.44
N ARG A 212 -1.43 14.73 -6.94
CA ARG A 212 -2.32 14.25 -8.02
C ARG A 212 -1.68 14.26 -9.42
N SER A 213 -0.44 14.74 -9.53
CA SER A 213 0.29 14.68 -10.79
C SER A 213 0.75 13.24 -11.09
N HIS A 214 0.76 12.85 -12.36
CA HIS A 214 1.05 11.47 -12.78
C HIS A 214 2.51 11.03 -12.54
N LYS A 215 3.43 11.96 -12.27
CA LYS A 215 4.82 11.59 -12.00
C LYS A 215 4.94 11.13 -10.55
N MET A 216 5.13 9.83 -10.35
CA MET A 216 5.37 9.23 -9.04
C MET A 216 6.77 9.60 -8.51
N ILE A 217 6.81 10.33 -7.40
CA ILE A 217 8.05 10.75 -6.73
C ILE A 217 7.99 10.31 -5.25
N ASP A 218 9.05 9.65 -4.78
CA ASP A 218 9.21 9.26 -3.37
C ASP A 218 9.27 10.51 -2.48
N GLY A 219 8.58 10.48 -1.35
CA GLY A 219 8.35 11.61 -0.45
C GLY A 219 7.30 12.62 -0.95
N VAL A 220 6.74 12.42 -2.15
CA VAL A 220 5.62 13.23 -2.65
C VAL A 220 4.36 12.38 -2.63
N GLN A 221 4.13 11.54 -3.65
CA GLN A 221 2.94 10.68 -3.76
C GLN A 221 2.97 9.49 -2.81
N TYR A 222 4.17 8.92 -2.64
CA TYR A 222 4.37 7.71 -1.88
C TYR A 222 5.64 7.84 -1.05
N VAL A 223 5.80 6.93 -0.10
CA VAL A 223 7.08 6.71 0.58
C VAL A 223 7.58 5.29 0.35
N SER A 224 8.89 5.12 0.20
CA SER A 224 9.50 3.81 -0.01
C SER A 224 10.19 3.24 1.24
N PHE A 225 10.18 1.92 1.41
CA PHE A 225 10.95 1.23 2.46
C PHE A 225 11.60 -0.04 1.91
N ASP A 226 12.89 -0.24 2.20
CA ASP A 226 13.58 -1.51 1.97
C ASP A 226 13.67 -2.28 3.30
N PHE A 227 13.25 -3.54 3.32
CA PHE A 227 13.22 -4.35 4.54
C PHE A 227 13.33 -5.85 4.24
N GLY A 228 13.76 -6.61 5.25
CA GLY A 228 13.79 -8.07 5.21
C GLY A 228 12.72 -8.67 6.12
N VAL A 229 12.17 -9.80 5.73
CA VAL A 229 11.11 -10.53 6.45
C VAL A 229 11.60 -11.93 6.78
N GLY A 230 11.61 -12.27 8.06
CA GLY A 230 11.89 -13.60 8.57
C GLY A 230 10.65 -14.51 8.59
N VAL A 231 10.86 -15.78 8.91
CA VAL A 231 9.75 -16.73 9.09
C VAL A 231 8.89 -16.31 10.28
N GLY A 232 7.60 -16.08 10.03
CA GLY A 232 6.64 -15.69 11.05
C GLY A 232 6.70 -14.21 11.44
N ASP A 233 7.56 -13.41 10.79
CA ASP A 233 7.58 -11.97 11.03
C ASP A 233 6.30 -11.34 10.50
N GLU A 234 5.71 -10.48 11.32
CA GLU A 234 4.65 -9.56 10.91
C GLU A 234 5.26 -8.26 10.38
N VAL A 235 4.70 -7.73 9.29
CA VAL A 235 5.06 -6.42 8.72
C VAL A 235 3.89 -5.48 8.91
N ARG A 236 4.06 -4.44 9.71
CA ARG A 236 3.04 -3.42 9.94
C ARG A 236 3.42 -2.10 9.29
N PHE A 237 2.47 -1.49 8.62
CA PHE A 237 2.51 -0.10 8.19
C PHE A 237 1.52 0.69 9.04
N ILE A 238 2.01 1.74 9.70
CA ILE A 238 1.21 2.58 10.58
C ILE A 238 1.18 3.97 9.94
N SER A 239 -0.02 4.47 9.67
CA SER A 239 -0.24 5.80 9.13
C SER A 239 -0.46 6.77 10.28
N HIS A 240 0.54 7.57 10.60
CA HIS A 240 0.41 8.66 11.56
C HIS A 240 -0.10 9.92 10.87
N ARG A 241 -0.87 10.69 11.62
CA ARG A 241 -1.26 12.04 11.21
C ARG A 241 -0.03 12.93 11.11
N ASP A 242 0.14 13.62 9.98
CA ASP A 242 1.28 14.52 9.73
C ASP A 242 0.84 15.86 9.12
N GLY A 243 -0.08 16.53 9.81
CA GLY A 243 -0.77 17.75 9.37
C GLY A 243 -2.20 17.51 8.89
N SER A 244 -2.54 16.26 8.60
CA SER A 244 -3.91 15.79 8.39
C SER A 244 -4.67 15.60 9.71
N GLY A 245 -5.99 15.83 9.70
CA GLY A 245 -6.89 15.41 10.80
C GLY A 245 -7.13 13.88 10.85
N TYR A 246 -6.74 13.16 9.81
CA TYR A 246 -6.97 11.73 9.64
C TYR A 246 -5.67 10.98 9.42
N SER A 247 -5.58 9.76 9.96
CA SER A 247 -4.64 8.73 9.49
C SER A 247 -5.28 7.98 8.33
N MET A 248 -4.53 7.67 7.27
CA MET A 248 -5.10 7.13 6.03
C MET A 248 -4.15 6.26 5.21
N PHE A 249 -4.73 5.43 4.33
CA PHE A 249 -4.03 4.69 3.28
C PHE A 249 -4.85 4.70 1.99
N ASN A 250 -4.19 4.91 0.84
CA ASN A 250 -4.77 4.70 -0.47
C ASN A 250 -4.34 3.36 -1.08
N ALA A 251 -3.05 3.05 -0.97
CA ALA A 251 -2.47 1.83 -1.55
C ALA A 251 -1.15 1.42 -0.88
N ILE A 252 -0.80 0.14 -0.98
CA ILE A 252 0.52 -0.41 -0.64
C ILE A 252 0.93 -1.40 -1.73
N GLN A 253 2.15 -1.25 -2.25
CA GLN A 253 2.77 -2.24 -3.14
C GLN A 253 3.99 -2.85 -2.47
N LEU A 254 4.03 -4.18 -2.36
CA LEU A 254 5.21 -4.91 -1.88
C LEU A 254 5.89 -5.62 -3.05
N VAL A 255 7.17 -5.31 -3.25
CA VAL A 255 7.99 -5.80 -4.35
C VAL A 255 9.10 -6.67 -3.79
N PRO A 256 9.11 -7.99 -4.07
CA PRO A 256 10.26 -8.82 -3.74
C PRO A 256 11.49 -8.30 -4.47
N THR A 257 12.60 -8.08 -3.75
CA THR A 257 13.87 -7.60 -4.34
C THR A 257 14.91 -8.71 -4.50
N GLY A 258 14.51 -9.95 -4.24
CA GLY A 258 15.38 -11.12 -4.26
C GLY A 258 16.04 -11.38 -2.91
N ASP A 259 16.44 -12.63 -2.69
CA ASP A 259 17.13 -13.04 -1.48
C ASP A 259 18.62 -12.72 -1.66
N ASP A 260 19.21 -11.88 -0.79
CA ASP A 260 20.63 -11.49 -0.79
C ASP A 260 21.59 -12.70 -0.58
N ARG A 261 21.03 -13.91 -0.55
CA ARG A 261 21.71 -15.21 -0.47
C ARG A 261 22.11 -15.79 -1.83
N SER A 262 21.48 -15.38 -2.94
CA SER A 262 21.87 -15.86 -4.27
C SER A 262 23.26 -15.35 -4.68
N ASN A 263 23.65 -14.17 -4.20
CA ASN A 263 24.97 -13.59 -4.47
C ASN A 263 26.10 -14.14 -3.57
N ARG A 264 25.76 -14.75 -2.43
CA ARG A 264 26.75 -15.27 -1.46
C ARG A 264 27.19 -16.71 -1.75
N ARG A 265 26.41 -17.49 -2.51
CA ARG A 265 26.81 -18.85 -2.95
C ARG A 265 27.82 -18.85 -4.10
N THR A 266 27.83 -17.82 -4.94
CA THR A 266 28.81 -17.69 -6.02
C THR A 266 30.19 -17.29 -5.52
N ALA A 267 30.27 -16.54 -4.41
CA ALA A 267 31.55 -16.21 -3.78
C ALA A 267 32.16 -17.39 -2.99
N ALA A 268 31.33 -18.19 -2.32
CA ALA A 268 31.80 -19.31 -1.49
C ALA A 268 32.18 -20.57 -2.29
N SER A 269 31.79 -20.68 -3.56
CA SER A 269 32.14 -21.82 -4.43
C SER A 269 33.52 -21.69 -5.10
N SER A 270 34.28 -20.62 -4.85
CA SER A 270 35.62 -20.41 -5.44
C SER A 270 36.81 -20.83 -4.54
N LEU A 271 36.57 -21.40 -3.35
CA LEU A 271 37.63 -21.81 -2.41
C LEU A 271 37.68 -23.33 -2.13
N GLY A 272 37.17 -24.16 -3.04
CA GLY A 272 37.20 -25.62 -2.90
C GLY A 272 38.19 -26.29 -3.85
N GLY A 273 39.48 -26.28 -3.52
CA GLY A 273 40.50 -26.99 -4.30
C GLY A 273 41.68 -27.46 -3.47
N GLN A 274 41.59 -28.64 -2.85
CA GLN A 274 42.42 -29.82 -3.19
C GLN A 274 42.25 -30.95 -2.16
N PRO A 275 42.00 -32.20 -2.60
CA PRO A 275 42.11 -33.38 -1.76
C PRO A 275 43.57 -33.85 -1.69
N THR A 276 44.19 -33.87 -0.50
CA THR A 276 45.43 -34.60 -0.29
C THR A 276 45.11 -36.07 0.01
N SER A 277 45.63 -36.92 -0.85
CA SER A 277 45.52 -38.38 -0.85
C SER A 277 46.17 -39.04 0.37
N PHE A 278 45.55 -40.15 0.76
CA PHE A 278 46.04 -41.27 1.55
C PHE A 278 47.52 -41.64 1.33
N ALA A 279 48.24 -41.92 2.43
CA ALA A 279 49.29 -42.92 2.49
C ALA A 279 49.11 -43.72 3.81
N GLY A 280 49.11 -45.05 3.68
CA GLY A 280 48.76 -46.01 4.73
C GLY A 280 49.87 -46.30 5.75
N PRO A 281 49.66 -47.34 6.59
CA PRO A 281 50.47 -47.59 7.78
C PRO A 281 51.65 -48.55 7.54
N GLU A 282 52.74 -48.34 8.27
CA GLU A 282 53.68 -49.38 8.73
C GLU A 282 53.82 -49.29 10.25
#